data_AF-A0A210RZ07-F1
#
_entry.id   AF-A0A210RZ07-F1
#
_cell.length_a   1.000
_cell.length_b   1.000
_cell.length_c   1.000
_cell.angle_alpha   90.00
_cell.angle_beta   90.00
_cell.angle_gamma   90.00
#
_symmetry.space_group_name_H-M   'P 1'
#
loop_
_entity.id
_entity.type
_entity.pdbx_description
1 polymer ?
#
loop_
_entity_poly.entity_id
_entity_poly.type
_entity_poly.pdbx_seq_one_letter_code
_entity_poly.pdbx_strand_id
1 'polypeptide(L)'
;MNNQLKEIVTKAKLNFAILAGILALAVIGKFTNPEFTNTVFVTADQLVSDLYIVFIAITLGAFIPNFKLVALGSIAAFIGIAILIQMGIFTYLTIDYVFSILIVILGFASIANLYRHYREFRF
;
A
#
# COMPACT_ATOMS: atom_id res chain seq x y z
N MET A 1 -0.19 -9.32 -28.84
CA MET A 1 0.11 -9.30 -27.39
C MET A 1 0.20 -10.75 -26.94
N ASN A 2 1.35 -11.22 -26.43
CA ASN A 2 1.53 -12.62 -26.03
C ASN A 2 0.48 -13.01 -24.97
N ASN A 3 -0.15 -14.18 -25.07
CA ASN A 3 -1.26 -14.58 -24.19
C ASN A 3 -0.86 -14.55 -22.70
N GLN A 4 0.41 -14.84 -22.40
CA GLN A 4 0.99 -14.73 -21.07
C GLN A 4 0.99 -13.30 -20.51
N LEU A 5 1.32 -12.29 -21.34
CA LEU A 5 1.32 -10.89 -20.91
C LEU A 5 -0.10 -10.43 -20.55
N LYS A 6 -1.09 -10.86 -21.35
CA LYS A 6 -2.51 -10.56 -21.10
C LYS A 6 -2.99 -11.17 -19.79
N GLU A 7 -2.54 -12.38 -19.45
CA GLU A 7 -2.92 -13.07 -18.22
C GLU A 7 -2.30 -12.43 -16.97
N ILE A 8 -1.00 -12.10 -17.01
CA ILE A 8 -0.32 -11.37 -15.93
C ILE A 8 -1.02 -10.04 -15.67
N VAL A 9 -1.22 -9.23 -16.72
CA VAL A 9 -1.87 -7.93 -16.58
C VAL A 9 -3.29 -8.08 -16.03
N THR A 10 -4.01 -9.14 -16.39
CA THR A 10 -5.38 -9.35 -15.93
C THR A 10 -5.48 -9.79 -14.46
N LYS A 11 -4.58 -10.65 -13.99
CA LYS A 11 -4.53 -11.05 -12.57
C LYS A 11 -3.95 -9.93 -11.69
N ALA A 12 -3.02 -9.14 -12.24
CA ALA A 12 -2.31 -8.09 -11.52
C ALA A 12 -3.01 -6.71 -11.49
N LYS A 13 -4.20 -6.56 -12.09
CA LYS A 13 -4.87 -5.25 -12.27
C LYS A 13 -4.94 -4.43 -10.97
N LEU A 14 -5.28 -5.07 -9.85
CA LEU A 14 -5.40 -4.37 -8.56
C LEU A 14 -4.04 -3.89 -8.03
N ASN A 15 -2.97 -4.68 -8.21
CA ASN A 15 -1.63 -4.27 -7.80
C ASN A 15 -1.20 -3.01 -8.55
N PHE A 16 -1.38 -3.02 -9.88
CA PHE A 16 -1.07 -1.85 -10.71
C PHE A 16 -1.95 -0.65 -10.38
N ALA A 17 -3.24 -0.86 -10.09
CA ALA A 17 -4.13 0.22 -9.68
C ALA A 17 -3.67 0.87 -8.37
N ILE A 18 -3.25 0.08 -7.38
CA ILE A 18 -2.73 0.60 -6.10
C ILE A 18 -1.43 1.37 -6.33
N LEU A 19 -0.47 0.80 -7.06
CA LEU A 19 0.82 1.46 -7.32
C LEU A 19 0.65 2.76 -8.13
N ALA A 20 -0.20 2.74 -9.16
CA ALA A 20 -0.55 3.94 -9.92
C ALA A 20 -1.29 4.96 -9.05
N GLY A 21 -2.16 4.51 -8.13
CA GLY A 21 -2.84 5.37 -7.17
C GLY A 21 -1.87 6.06 -6.21
N ILE A 22 -0.88 5.34 -5.66
CA ILE A 22 0.16 5.92 -4.80
C ILE A 22 0.98 6.95 -5.59
N LEU A 23 1.35 6.65 -6.84
CA LEU A 23 2.06 7.61 -7.70
C LEU A 23 1.20 8.85 -7.99
N ALA A 24 -0.09 8.67 -8.29
CA ALA A 24 -1.01 9.78 -8.51
C ALA A 24 -1.16 10.64 -7.24
N LEU A 25 -1.24 10.02 -6.05
CA LEU A 25 -1.25 10.73 -4.78
C LEU A 25 0.03 11.54 -4.56
N ALA A 26 1.20 10.99 -4.88
CA ALA A 26 2.48 11.70 -4.76
C ALA A 26 2.52 12.94 -5.67
N VAL A 27 2.09 12.80 -6.93
CA VAL A 27 2.12 13.88 -7.91
C VAL A 27 1.06 14.93 -7.59
N ILE A 28 -0.21 14.52 -7.47
CA ILE A 28 -1.34 15.43 -7.24
C ILE A 28 -1.22 16.09 -5.87
N GLY A 29 -0.88 15.31 -4.84
CA GLY A 29 -0.72 15.81 -3.48
C GLY A 29 0.34 16.91 -3.38
N LYS A 30 1.41 16.82 -4.16
CA LYS A 30 2.43 17.88 -4.23
C LYS A 30 1.89 19.21 -4.75
N PHE A 31 0.84 19.19 -5.58
CA PHE A 31 0.19 20.41 -6.08
C PHE A 31 -0.97 20.89 -5.19
N THR A 32 -1.67 19.98 -4.51
CA THR A 32 -2.88 20.32 -3.74
C THR A 32 -2.64 20.54 -2.24
N ASN A 33 -1.81 19.70 -1.61
CA ASN A 33 -1.43 19.80 -0.22
C ASN A 33 0.02 19.33 -0.03
N PRO A 34 1.00 20.18 -0.37
CA PRO A 34 2.42 19.80 -0.39
C PRO A 34 2.95 19.47 1.01
N GLU A 35 2.47 20.12 2.06
CA GLU A 35 2.91 19.88 3.43
C GLU A 35 2.53 18.47 3.89
N PHE A 36 1.24 18.12 3.82
CA PHE A 36 0.76 16.77 4.15
C PHE A 36 1.46 15.71 3.31
N THR A 37 1.54 15.93 1.99
CA THR A 37 2.13 14.95 1.07
C THR A 37 3.60 14.71 1.37
N ASN A 38 4.39 15.77 1.60
CA ASN A 38 5.80 15.62 1.93
C ASN A 38 5.99 14.90 3.27
N THR A 39 5.21 15.26 4.30
CA THR A 39 5.24 14.57 5.60
C THR A 39 4.96 13.08 5.42
N VAL A 40 3.89 12.73 4.72
CA VAL A 40 3.50 11.35 4.49
C VAL A 40 4.60 10.54 3.80
N PHE A 41 5.20 11.07 2.73
CA PHE A 41 6.20 10.33 1.95
C PHE A 41 7.56 10.27 2.64
N VAL A 42 7.96 11.30 3.40
CA VAL A 42 9.18 11.26 4.23
C VAL A 42 9.01 10.24 5.37
N THR A 43 7.87 10.23 6.04
CA THR A 43 7.57 9.22 7.07
C THR A 43 7.48 7.82 6.48
N ALA A 44 6.92 7.67 5.27
CA ALA A 44 6.91 6.38 4.58
C ALA A 44 8.33 5.86 4.31
N ASP A 45 9.25 6.73 3.88
CA ASP A 45 10.66 6.38 3.65
C ASP A 45 11.37 5.93 4.94
N GLN A 46 11.10 6.63 6.05
CA GLN A 46 11.59 6.23 7.37
C GLN A 46 11.03 4.87 7.81
N LEU A 47 9.72 4.66 7.65
CA LEU A 47 9.07 3.38 7.99
C LEU A 47 9.66 2.20 7.20
N VAL A 48 10.00 2.42 5.93
CA VAL A 48 10.66 1.40 5.10
C VAL A 48 12.06 1.07 5.60
N SER A 49 12.76 2.05 6.18
CA SER A 49 14.10 1.89 6.72
C SER A 49 14.16 1.06 8.01
N ASP A 50 13.05 0.92 8.75
CA ASP A 50 12.96 0.11 9.97
C ASP A 50 12.71 -1.39 9.71
N LEU A 51 12.50 -1.79 8.45
CA LEU A 51 12.23 -3.14 7.91
C LEU A 51 11.02 -3.91 8.46
N TYR A 52 10.64 -3.79 9.73
CA TYR A 52 9.61 -4.64 10.33
C TYR A 52 8.25 -4.51 9.61
N ILE A 53 7.86 -3.28 9.29
CA ILE A 53 6.61 -3.00 8.55
C ILE A 53 6.68 -3.51 7.11
N VAL A 54 7.87 -3.47 6.50
CA VAL A 54 8.12 -4.00 5.16
C VAL A 54 7.94 -5.51 5.16
N PHE A 55 8.47 -6.22 6.17
CA PHE A 55 8.28 -7.66 6.32
C PHE A 55 6.80 -8.03 6.47
N ILE A 56 6.04 -7.28 7.27
CA ILE A 56 4.60 -7.48 7.42
C ILE A 56 3.89 -7.26 6.08
N ALA A 57 4.16 -6.16 5.40
CA ALA A 57 3.54 -5.81 4.12
C ALA A 57 3.82 -6.86 3.02
N ILE A 58 5.08 -7.29 2.89
CA ILE A 58 5.48 -8.33 1.94
C ILE A 58 4.80 -9.65 2.28
N THR A 59 4.74 -10.01 3.57
CA THR A 59 4.09 -11.25 4.02
C THR A 59 2.60 -11.24 3.66
N LEU A 60 1.91 -10.13 3.94
CA LEU A 60 0.50 -9.97 3.58
C LEU A 60 0.28 -10.09 2.07
N GLY A 61 1.12 -9.44 1.25
CA GLY A 61 1.01 -9.48 -0.20
C GLY A 61 1.38 -10.83 -0.83
N ALA A 62 2.40 -11.51 -0.31
CA ALA A 62 2.90 -12.76 -0.88
C ALA A 62 2.05 -13.97 -0.46
N PHE A 63 1.64 -14.06 0.81
CA PHE A 63 1.08 -15.31 1.36
C PHE A 63 -0.45 -15.33 1.40
N ILE A 64 -1.15 -14.19 1.34
CA ILE A 64 -2.61 -14.19 1.32
C ILE A 64 -3.11 -14.46 -0.11
N PRO A 65 -3.87 -15.55 -0.37
CA PRO A 65 -4.26 -15.90 -1.73
C PRO A 65 -5.09 -14.81 -2.41
N ASN A 66 -6.04 -14.22 -1.66
CA ASN A 66 -6.92 -13.17 -2.16
C ASN A 66 -6.39 -11.78 -1.81
N PHE A 67 -5.66 -11.17 -2.74
CA PHE A 67 -5.08 -9.84 -2.55
C PHE A 67 -6.13 -8.73 -2.34
N LYS A 68 -7.37 -8.91 -2.81
CA LYS A 68 -8.45 -7.93 -2.55
C LYS A 68 -8.73 -7.79 -1.06
N LEU A 69 -8.63 -8.88 -0.29
CA LEU A 69 -8.81 -8.84 1.16
C LEU A 69 -7.70 -8.07 1.84
N VAL A 70 -6.46 -8.18 1.35
CA VAL A 70 -5.32 -7.42 1.87
C VAL A 70 -5.51 -5.92 1.64
N ALA A 71 -5.87 -5.53 0.42
CA ALA A 71 -6.09 -4.13 0.07
C ALA A 71 -7.27 -3.54 0.87
N LEU A 72 -8.43 -4.20 0.86
CA LEU A 72 -9.62 -3.73 1.58
C LEU A 72 -9.43 -3.76 3.09
N GLY A 73 -8.80 -4.80 3.63
CA GLY A 73 -8.50 -4.91 5.06
C GLY A 73 -7.57 -3.81 5.54
N SER A 74 -6.52 -3.49 4.77
CA SER A 74 -5.60 -2.39 5.09
C SER A 74 -6.31 -1.04 5.08
N ILE A 75 -7.15 -0.79 4.07
CA ILE A 75 -7.96 0.44 3.97
C ILE A 75 -8.97 0.52 5.13
N ALA A 76 -9.66 -0.57 5.44
CA ALA A 76 -10.63 -0.62 6.54
C ALA A 76 -9.96 -0.38 7.89
N ALA A 77 -8.77 -0.96 8.13
CA ALA A 77 -7.99 -0.71 9.33
C ALA A 77 -7.57 0.76 9.44
N PHE A 78 -7.11 1.37 8.34
CA PHE A 78 -6.82 2.80 8.30
C PHE A 78 -8.04 3.65 8.66
N ILE A 79 -9.19 3.38 8.05
CA ILE A 79 -10.43 4.13 8.33
C ILE A 79 -10.83 3.97 9.81
N GLY A 80 -10.77 2.75 10.35
CA GLY A 80 -11.05 2.50 11.76
C GLY A 80 -10.14 3.29 12.69
N ILE A 81 -8.82 3.27 12.44
CA ILE A 81 -7.86 4.04 13.23
C ILE A 81 -8.09 5.55 13.09
N ALA A 82 -8.36 6.04 11.87
CA ALA A 82 -8.64 7.45 11.63
C ALA A 82 -9.87 7.94 12.42
N ILE A 83 -10.93 7.13 12.50
CA ILE A 83 -12.10 7.43 13.34
C ILE A 83 -11.68 7.48 14.83
N LEU A 84 -10.90 6.51 15.30
CA LEU A 84 -10.45 6.48 16.70
C LEU A 84 -9.55 7.68 17.07
N ILE A 85 -8.71 8.15 16.13
CA ILE A 85 -7.93 9.37 16.28
C ILE A 85 -8.87 10.58 16.37
N GLN A 86 -9.84 10.70 15.46
CA GLN A 86 -10.79 11.82 15.45
C GLN A 86 -11.67 11.87 16.70
N MET A 87 -11.96 10.71 17.30
CA MET A 87 -12.69 10.60 18.57
C MET A 87 -11.81 10.89 19.81
N GLY A 88 -10.51 11.15 19.62
CA GLY A 88 -9.58 11.42 20.72
C GLY A 88 -9.19 10.19 21.54
N ILE A 89 -9.46 8.97 21.05
CA ILE A 89 -9.09 7.72 21.72
C ILE A 89 -7.59 7.47 21.57
N PHE A 90 -7.04 7.71 20.37
CA PHE A 90 -5.61 7.66 20.11
C PHE A 90 -5.02 9.06 19.98
N THR A 91 -4.55 9.61 21.10
CA THR A 91 -3.95 10.95 21.16
C THR A 91 -2.47 10.97 20.79
N TYR A 92 -1.81 9.81 20.74
CA TYR A 92 -0.40 9.64 20.40
C TYR A 92 -0.16 9.32 18.91
N LEU A 93 -1.21 9.10 18.13
CA LEU A 93 -1.15 8.84 16.70
C LEU A 93 -1.64 10.04 15.91
N THR A 94 -0.99 10.32 14.78
CA THR A 94 -1.44 11.32 13.81
C THR A 94 -2.01 10.63 12.57
N ILE A 95 -2.94 11.31 11.88
CA ILE A 95 -3.52 10.80 10.63
C ILE A 95 -2.42 10.61 9.58
N ASP A 96 -1.50 11.57 9.47
CA ASP A 96 -0.38 11.55 8.53
C ASP A 96 0.47 10.28 8.71
N TYR A 97 0.80 9.93 9.96
CA TYR A 97 1.58 8.74 10.27
C TYR A 97 0.87 7.45 9.88
N VAL A 98 -0.43 7.32 10.21
CA VAL A 98 -1.21 6.12 9.87
C VAL A 98 -1.45 6.03 8.36
N PHE A 99 -1.56 7.17 7.67
CA PHE A 99 -1.63 7.21 6.22
C PHE A 99 -0.31 6.78 5.56
N SER A 100 0.84 7.17 6.11
CA SER A 100 2.15 6.64 5.69
C SER A 100 2.25 5.12 5.84
N ILE A 101 1.81 4.59 6.99
CA ILE A 101 1.71 3.13 7.21
C ILE A 101 0.86 2.47 6.13
N LEU A 102 -0.31 3.04 5.82
CA LEU A 102 -1.20 2.50 4.78
C LEU A 102 -0.50 2.46 3.42
N ILE A 103 0.18 3.53 3.01
CA ILE A 103 0.90 3.59 1.73
C ILE A 103 2.02 2.54 1.67
N VAL A 104 2.81 2.41 2.74
CA VAL A 104 3.89 1.40 2.82
C VAL A 104 3.30 -0.01 2.69
N ILE A 105 2.26 -0.32 3.46
CA ILE A 105 1.60 -1.64 3.42
C ILE A 105 1.07 -1.93 2.02
N LEU A 106 0.28 -1.02 1.45
CA LEU A 106 -0.33 -1.19 0.14
C LEU A 106 0.72 -1.29 -0.97
N GLY A 107 1.78 -0.47 -0.93
CA GLY A 107 2.86 -0.47 -1.91
C GLY A 107 3.63 -1.78 -1.91
N PHE A 108 4.19 -2.18 -0.76
CA PHE A 108 4.99 -3.40 -0.66
C PHE A 108 4.16 -4.68 -0.83
N ALA A 109 2.93 -4.71 -0.32
CA ALA A 109 2.04 -5.84 -0.54
C ALA A 109 1.70 -6.01 -2.03
N SER A 110 1.48 -4.90 -2.75
CA SER A 110 1.21 -4.94 -4.21
C SER A 110 2.41 -5.48 -4.99
N ILE A 111 3.64 -5.05 -4.64
CA ILE A 111 4.88 -5.53 -5.28
C ILE A 111 5.11 -7.01 -4.99
N ALA A 112 4.96 -7.43 -3.72
CA ALA A 112 5.11 -8.82 -3.32
C ALA A 112 4.10 -9.74 -4.02
N ASN A 113 2.85 -9.31 -4.12
CA ASN A 113 1.82 -10.04 -4.82
C ASN A 113 2.11 -10.12 -6.33
N LEU A 114 2.59 -9.04 -6.97
CA LEU A 114 3.04 -9.06 -8.37
C LEU A 114 4.15 -10.11 -8.59
N TYR A 115 5.12 -10.15 -7.68
CA TYR A 115 6.22 -11.11 -7.75
C TYR A 115 5.73 -12.55 -7.63
N ARG A 116 4.73 -12.82 -6.78
CA ARG A 116 4.06 -14.13 -6.71
C ARG A 116 3.46 -14.53 -8.06
N HIS A 117 2.67 -13.64 -8.66
CA HIS A 117 2.04 -13.91 -9.95
C HIS A 117 3.08 -14.20 -11.02
N TYR A 118 4.18 -13.44 -11.07
CA TYR A 118 5.25 -13.69 -12.04
C TYR A 118 5.93 -15.07 -11.86
N ARG A 119 6.14 -15.51 -10.61
CA ARG A 119 6.74 -16.83 -10.32
C ARG A 119 5.86 -17.99 -10.78
N GLU A 120 4.54 -17.86 -10.67
CA GLU A 120 3.59 -18.89 -11.13
C GLU A 120 3.67 -19.14 -12.65
N PHE A 121 4.19 -18.19 -13.45
CA PHE A 121 4.34 -18.36 -14.91
C PHE A 121 5.70 -18.93 -15.35
N ARG A 122 6.68 -19.09 -14.43
CA ARG A 122 8.02 -19.60 -14.74
C ARG A 122 8.15 -21.12 -14.57
N PHE A 123 7.10 -21.83 -14.18
CA PHE A 123 7.06 -23.29 -14.01
C PHE A 123 5.94 -23.91 -14.84
#